data_AF-F8ILB9-F1
#
_entry.id   AF-F8ILB9-F1
#
_cell.length_a   1.000
_cell.length_b   1.000
_cell.length_c   1.000
_cell.angle_alpha   90.00
_cell.angle_beta   90.00
_cell.angle_gamma   90.00
#
_symmetry.space_group_name_H-M   'P 1'
#
loop_
_entity.id
_entity.type
_entity.pdbx_description
1 polymer ?
#
loop_
_entity_poly.entity_id
_entity_poly.type
_entity_poly.pdbx_seq_one_letter_code
_entity_poly.pdbx_strand_id
1 'polypeptide(L)'
;MKKMAWKAALALAAAAPMAAVAPTAFAAQQTYKYYPTVIVVNDVPQSTPEHIVAPDPFGGGTGQATSFLPIYYVDKALAQLGIQAEWNGGKGVLNLVAPSTVKVSYPSSVESVPITSGTMVIEVNGKPVIYAPRITYQDYGAKDETTFVPIYYLEQALGDMGVQTDWQNGSEWDMTLQSVAASANQPVTYETQQQMADAMWELFDGLPKMEHEWNVPSLVTVNGNATIQDETTYGGAGVVTGYPTMQQVGVTPDPNATVTAGQVATWLADWAAYAVPYTDTGLAPSGNVQTFLASQGVTDPFTWAEDNDLFQDTGITDPNAQLTTSEAQTVLSNLQWWLDGYKEQNGVYTLHAPIGYGAPQLLTVSQWLSGTSDWSPQAYQEAIHAFDRVKVWLVGNQVNVELPYTGNSQDSYNVSSASVPEDVTTEYYAPSVSLSNASQYEGGTTISFVKPNELDFLIGSYVGMCYPNVTPDITVDYRE
;
A
#
# COMPACT_ATOMS: atom_id res chain seq x y z
N MET A 1 -75.90 38.39 -45.68
CA MET A 1 -74.71 38.98 -45.01
C MET A 1 -75.14 39.60 -43.69
N LYS A 2 -74.35 39.40 -42.62
CA LYS A 2 -74.47 39.92 -41.23
C LYS A 2 -75.60 39.30 -40.39
N LYS A 3 -75.34 38.16 -39.71
CA LYS A 3 -74.78 37.94 -38.35
C LYS A 3 -75.74 38.32 -37.20
N MET A 4 -76.24 37.25 -36.57
CA MET A 4 -77.00 37.21 -35.32
C MET A 4 -76.16 37.69 -34.14
N ALA A 5 -76.81 38.33 -33.16
CA ALA A 5 -76.29 38.53 -31.81
C ALA A 5 -77.30 37.92 -30.83
N TRP A 6 -76.92 36.80 -30.20
CA TRP A 6 -77.61 36.27 -29.03
C TRP A 6 -76.59 36.18 -27.90
N LYS A 7 -76.82 36.95 -26.83
CA LYS A 7 -76.08 36.87 -25.58
C LYS A 7 -76.57 35.68 -24.79
N ALA A 8 -75.68 34.76 -24.45
CA ALA A 8 -75.87 33.79 -23.37
C ALA A 8 -74.79 34.03 -22.31
N ALA A 9 -75.23 34.27 -21.08
CA ALA A 9 -74.38 34.43 -19.92
C ALA A 9 -73.86 33.04 -19.48
N LEU A 10 -72.53 32.91 -19.40
CA LEU A 10 -71.85 31.72 -18.90
C LEU A 10 -71.50 31.95 -17.44
N ALA A 11 -72.09 31.15 -16.54
CA ALA A 11 -71.75 31.11 -15.13
C ALA A 11 -70.40 30.39 -14.95
N LEU A 12 -69.43 31.06 -14.34
CA LEU A 12 -68.13 30.52 -14.00
C LEU A 12 -68.23 29.80 -12.64
N ALA A 13 -68.29 28.47 -12.65
CA ALA A 13 -68.11 27.66 -11.45
C ALA A 13 -66.62 27.30 -11.32
N ALA A 14 -65.95 27.86 -10.33
CA ALA A 14 -64.56 27.52 -9.99
C ALA A 14 -64.55 26.19 -9.21
N ALA A 15 -64.18 25.10 -9.87
CA ALA A 15 -63.86 23.84 -9.23
C ALA A 15 -62.35 23.80 -8.94
N ALA A 16 -61.98 23.83 -7.66
CA ALA A 16 -60.61 23.60 -7.23
C ALA A 16 -60.28 22.10 -7.34
N PRO A 17 -59.23 21.68 -8.08
CA PRO A 17 -58.77 20.30 -8.04
C PRO A 17 -58.07 20.05 -6.70
N MET A 18 -58.64 19.16 -5.88
CA MET A 18 -57.90 18.56 -4.76
C MET A 18 -56.79 17.68 -5.35
N ALA A 19 -55.54 18.11 -5.23
CA ALA A 19 -54.38 17.31 -5.57
C ALA A 19 -54.30 16.12 -4.59
N ALA A 20 -54.54 14.91 -5.10
CA ALA A 20 -54.28 13.69 -4.36
C ALA A 20 -52.76 13.55 -4.18
N VAL A 21 -52.29 13.73 -2.94
CA VAL A 21 -50.90 13.44 -2.58
C VAL A 21 -50.76 11.92 -2.60
N ALA A 22 -50.16 11.37 -3.65
CA ALA A 22 -49.84 9.95 -3.68
C ALA A 22 -48.85 9.65 -2.53
N PRO A 23 -49.06 8.60 -1.73
CA PRO A 23 -48.10 8.21 -0.70
C PRO A 23 -46.76 7.87 -1.38
N THR A 24 -45.73 8.63 -1.09
CA THR A 24 -44.35 8.26 -1.39
C THR A 24 -44.01 7.08 -0.50
N ALA A 25 -44.04 5.87 -1.06
CA ALA A 25 -43.47 4.70 -0.41
C ALA A 25 -41.96 4.93 -0.31
N PHE A 26 -41.47 5.18 0.90
CA PHE A 26 -40.04 5.13 1.18
C PHE A 26 -39.60 3.67 1.00
N ALA A 27 -38.74 3.42 0.01
CA ALA A 27 -38.09 2.13 -0.13
C ALA A 27 -37.32 1.86 1.16
N ALA A 28 -37.58 0.72 1.81
CA ALA A 28 -36.83 0.33 3.00
C ALA A 28 -35.34 0.24 2.61
N GLN A 29 -34.50 0.97 3.33
CA GLN A 29 -33.05 0.92 3.13
C GLN A 29 -32.59 -0.49 3.51
N GLN A 30 -31.99 -1.20 2.55
CA GLN A 30 -31.41 -2.52 2.78
C GLN A 30 -30.24 -2.35 3.75
N THR A 31 -30.18 -3.20 4.78
CA THR A 31 -29.04 -3.27 5.70
C THR A 31 -28.32 -4.59 5.48
N TYR A 32 -27.02 -4.55 5.23
CA TYR A 32 -26.20 -5.73 5.04
C TYR A 32 -25.38 -6.03 6.29
N LYS A 33 -25.13 -7.33 6.54
CA LYS A 33 -24.15 -7.78 7.52
C LYS A 33 -22.80 -7.94 6.82
N TYR A 34 -21.77 -7.44 7.45
CA TYR A 34 -20.39 -7.59 7.00
C TYR A 34 -19.75 -8.86 7.57
N TYR A 35 -18.79 -9.40 6.82
CA TYR A 35 -18.01 -10.58 7.14
C TYR A 35 -16.54 -10.33 6.81
N PRO A 36 -15.59 -10.70 7.70
CA PRO A 36 -14.17 -10.52 7.42
C PRO A 36 -13.74 -11.37 6.23
N THR A 37 -12.81 -10.86 5.44
CA THR A 37 -12.23 -11.56 4.29
C THR A 37 -10.76 -11.26 4.19
N VAL A 38 -9.98 -12.25 3.76
CA VAL A 38 -8.59 -12.08 3.34
C VAL A 38 -8.55 -12.20 1.82
N ILE A 39 -7.91 -11.25 1.14
CA ILE A 39 -7.60 -11.38 -0.28
C ILE A 39 -6.13 -11.77 -0.39
N VAL A 40 -5.84 -12.88 -1.06
CA VAL A 40 -4.50 -13.44 -1.24
C VAL A 40 -4.16 -13.43 -2.71
N VAL A 41 -2.96 -12.95 -3.05
CA VAL A 41 -2.46 -12.91 -4.42
C VAL A 41 -1.09 -13.57 -4.49
N ASN A 42 -0.96 -14.61 -5.31
CA ASN A 42 0.26 -15.43 -5.44
C ASN A 42 0.79 -15.89 -4.06
N ASP A 43 -0.10 -16.47 -3.24
CA ASP A 43 0.19 -16.91 -1.85
C ASP A 43 0.61 -15.79 -0.88
N VAL A 44 0.51 -14.51 -1.27
CA VAL A 44 0.78 -13.34 -0.42
C VAL A 44 -0.52 -12.62 -0.10
N PRO A 45 -0.95 -12.56 1.16
CA PRO A 45 -2.14 -11.80 1.51
C PRO A 45 -1.94 -10.28 1.29
N GLN A 46 -2.93 -9.67 0.64
CA GLN A 46 -2.88 -8.29 0.15
C GLN A 46 -3.72 -7.34 1.00
N SER A 47 -4.88 -7.80 1.47
CA SER A 47 -5.77 -6.98 2.28
C SER A 47 -6.76 -7.84 3.05
N THR A 48 -7.34 -7.25 4.10
CA THR A 48 -8.36 -7.90 4.93
C THR A 48 -9.70 -7.12 4.96
N PRO A 49 -10.39 -6.94 3.82
CA PRO A 49 -11.63 -6.18 3.78
C PRO A 49 -12.79 -6.90 4.46
N GLU A 50 -13.91 -6.20 4.66
CA GLU A 50 -15.17 -6.86 4.99
C GLU A 50 -16.07 -6.95 3.74
N HIS A 51 -16.55 -8.16 3.45
CA HIS A 51 -17.49 -8.41 2.35
C HIS A 51 -18.93 -8.44 2.87
N ILE A 52 -19.90 -8.29 1.97
CA ILE A 52 -21.32 -8.51 2.25
C ILE A 52 -21.83 -9.75 1.52
N VAL A 53 -22.82 -10.43 2.10
CA VAL A 53 -23.49 -11.57 1.46
C VAL A 53 -24.93 -11.19 1.13
N ALA A 54 -25.33 -11.34 -0.13
CA ALA A 54 -26.69 -11.03 -0.59
C ALA A 54 -27.16 -12.05 -1.65
N PRO A 55 -28.48 -12.29 -1.79
CA PRO A 55 -29.01 -13.09 -2.89
C PRO A 55 -28.62 -12.48 -4.24
N ASP A 56 -28.14 -13.31 -5.16
CA ASP A 56 -27.83 -12.90 -6.53
C ASP A 56 -29.11 -12.41 -7.25
N PRO A 57 -29.22 -11.11 -7.58
CA PRO A 57 -30.39 -10.55 -8.25
C PRO A 57 -30.70 -11.21 -9.60
N PHE A 58 -29.70 -11.75 -10.30
CA PHE A 58 -29.91 -12.41 -11.59
C PHE A 58 -30.59 -13.77 -11.46
N GLY A 59 -30.48 -14.41 -10.29
CA GLY A 59 -31.24 -15.62 -9.96
C GLY A 59 -32.70 -15.36 -9.53
N GLY A 60 -33.14 -14.10 -9.52
CA GLY A 60 -34.47 -13.68 -9.10
C GLY A 60 -34.77 -14.01 -7.63
N GLY A 61 -36.03 -14.31 -7.30
CA GLY A 61 -36.44 -14.65 -5.93
C GLY A 61 -35.84 -15.95 -5.37
N THR A 62 -35.11 -16.70 -6.20
CA THR A 62 -34.41 -17.95 -5.84
C THR A 62 -32.89 -17.84 -6.02
N GLY A 63 -32.38 -16.62 -6.21
CA GLY A 63 -30.96 -16.38 -6.35
C GLY A 63 -30.17 -16.94 -5.18
N GLN A 64 -29.12 -17.69 -5.48
CA GLN A 64 -28.19 -18.15 -4.45
C GLN A 64 -27.50 -16.94 -3.83
N ALA A 65 -27.17 -17.04 -2.54
CA ALA A 65 -26.37 -16.02 -1.90
C ALA A 65 -24.97 -15.97 -2.53
N THR A 66 -24.46 -14.78 -2.80
CA THR A 66 -23.10 -14.55 -3.28
C THR A 66 -22.43 -13.49 -2.42
N SER A 67 -21.11 -13.59 -2.31
CA SER A 67 -20.27 -12.63 -1.59
C SER A 67 -19.91 -11.48 -2.52
N PHE A 68 -20.00 -10.26 -2.02
CA PHE A 68 -19.62 -9.05 -2.74
C PHE A 68 -18.51 -8.32 -1.98
N LEU A 69 -17.46 -7.92 -2.68
CA LEU A 69 -16.33 -7.16 -2.16
C LEU A 69 -16.39 -5.70 -2.62
N PRO A 70 -15.97 -4.73 -1.79
CA PRO A 70 -15.79 -3.36 -2.23
C PRO A 70 -14.77 -3.28 -3.37
N ILE A 71 -15.12 -2.55 -4.44
CA ILE A 71 -14.33 -2.50 -5.67
C ILE A 71 -12.90 -1.98 -5.49
N TYR A 72 -12.68 -1.15 -4.46
CA TYR A 72 -11.36 -0.63 -4.10
C TYR A 72 -10.36 -1.75 -3.77
N TYR A 73 -10.77 -2.74 -2.98
CA TYR A 73 -9.90 -3.86 -2.62
C TYR A 73 -9.70 -4.84 -3.78
N VAL A 74 -10.70 -4.95 -4.67
CA VAL A 74 -10.57 -5.70 -5.92
C VAL A 74 -9.51 -5.06 -6.82
N ASP A 75 -9.53 -3.74 -7.00
CA ASP A 75 -8.53 -3.01 -7.80
C ASP A 75 -7.11 -3.21 -7.25
N LYS A 76 -6.93 -3.01 -5.93
CA LYS A 76 -5.62 -3.25 -5.27
C LYS A 76 -5.09 -4.65 -5.49
N ALA A 77 -5.93 -5.66 -5.36
CA ALA A 77 -5.52 -7.05 -5.52
C ALA A 77 -5.20 -7.40 -6.98
N LEU A 78 -5.96 -6.87 -7.95
CA LEU A 78 -5.71 -7.08 -9.36
C LEU A 78 -4.44 -6.37 -9.85
N ALA A 79 -4.12 -5.21 -9.28
CA ALA A 79 -2.87 -4.50 -9.59
C ALA A 79 -1.62 -5.35 -9.32
N GLN A 80 -1.65 -6.21 -8.30
CA GLN A 80 -0.57 -7.17 -7.98
C GLN A 80 -0.37 -8.26 -9.03
N LEU A 81 -1.38 -8.49 -9.87
CA LEU A 81 -1.30 -9.37 -11.04
C LEU A 81 -0.94 -8.61 -12.32
N GLY A 82 -0.62 -7.32 -12.22
CA GLY A 82 -0.42 -6.41 -13.35
C GLY A 82 -1.71 -6.09 -14.12
N ILE A 83 -2.88 -6.37 -13.55
CA ILE A 83 -4.20 -6.12 -14.15
C ILE A 83 -4.77 -4.83 -13.53
N GLN A 84 -4.93 -3.79 -14.32
CA GLN A 84 -5.52 -2.54 -13.84
C GLN A 84 -7.05 -2.62 -13.88
N ALA A 85 -7.74 -2.23 -12.82
CA ALA A 85 -9.21 -2.22 -12.78
C ALA A 85 -9.77 -0.79 -12.83
N GLU A 86 -10.47 -0.45 -13.91
CA GLU A 86 -11.05 0.88 -14.12
C GLU A 86 -12.55 0.87 -13.87
N TRP A 87 -12.99 1.48 -12.76
CA TRP A 87 -14.41 1.60 -12.44
C TRP A 87 -15.05 2.89 -12.96
N ASN A 88 -16.10 2.75 -13.77
CA ASN A 88 -16.97 3.85 -14.16
C ASN A 88 -18.38 3.67 -13.57
N GLY A 89 -18.57 4.19 -12.34
CA GLY A 89 -19.84 4.07 -11.62
C GLY A 89 -21.05 4.64 -12.35
N GLY A 90 -20.88 5.76 -13.07
CA GLY A 90 -21.94 6.41 -13.83
C GLY A 90 -22.41 5.61 -15.05
N LYS A 91 -21.52 4.80 -15.63
CA LYS A 91 -21.85 3.91 -16.77
C LYS A 91 -22.06 2.45 -16.36
N GLY A 92 -21.76 2.08 -15.11
CA GLY A 92 -21.80 0.69 -14.64
C GLY A 92 -20.83 -0.22 -15.39
N VAL A 93 -19.63 0.28 -15.68
CA VAL A 93 -18.58 -0.47 -16.41
C VAL A 93 -17.38 -0.65 -15.50
N LEU A 94 -16.98 -1.89 -15.26
CA LEU A 94 -15.67 -2.25 -14.69
C LEU A 94 -14.80 -2.80 -15.82
N ASN A 95 -13.80 -2.04 -16.24
CA ASN A 95 -12.89 -2.46 -17.30
C ASN A 95 -11.58 -2.98 -16.68
N LEU A 96 -11.29 -4.27 -16.90
CA LEU A 96 -10.05 -4.91 -16.51
C LEU A 96 -9.05 -4.78 -17.66
N VAL A 97 -8.00 -4.00 -17.48
CA VAL A 97 -6.95 -3.81 -18.48
C VAL A 97 -5.88 -4.86 -18.23
N ALA A 98 -5.84 -5.86 -19.11
CA ALA A 98 -4.87 -6.94 -19.03
C ALA A 98 -3.53 -6.48 -19.63
N PRO A 99 -2.37 -6.81 -19.01
CA PRO A 99 -1.08 -6.54 -19.61
C PRO A 99 -0.93 -7.35 -20.90
N SER A 100 -0.06 -6.91 -21.81
CA SER A 100 0.12 -7.54 -23.13
C SER A 100 0.61 -8.99 -23.07
N THR A 101 1.17 -9.39 -21.93
CA THR A 101 1.60 -10.75 -21.61
C THR A 101 0.44 -11.69 -21.29
N VAL A 102 -0.72 -11.19 -20.87
CA VAL A 102 -1.88 -11.98 -20.49
C VAL A 102 -2.76 -12.28 -21.71
N LYS A 103 -2.93 -13.57 -22.00
CA LYS A 103 -3.81 -14.01 -23.08
C LYS A 103 -5.25 -14.08 -22.57
N VAL A 104 -6.11 -13.22 -23.12
CA VAL A 104 -7.54 -13.19 -22.80
C VAL A 104 -8.33 -14.13 -23.73
N SER A 105 -9.12 -15.03 -23.14
CA SER A 105 -10.07 -15.92 -23.80
C SER A 105 -11.47 -15.30 -23.78
N TYR A 106 -11.80 -14.51 -24.80
CA TYR A 106 -13.12 -13.89 -24.87
C TYR A 106 -14.22 -14.92 -25.14
N PRO A 107 -15.38 -14.83 -24.45
CA PRO A 107 -16.55 -15.64 -24.78
C PRO A 107 -17.06 -15.29 -26.19
N SER A 108 -17.66 -16.28 -26.87
CA SER A 108 -18.17 -16.12 -28.24
C SER A 108 -19.33 -15.11 -28.33
N SER A 109 -20.10 -14.98 -27.26
CA SER A 109 -21.16 -13.99 -27.11
C SER A 109 -21.45 -13.78 -25.63
N VAL A 110 -21.76 -12.53 -25.25
CA VAL A 110 -22.24 -12.17 -23.92
C VAL A 110 -23.68 -11.69 -24.07
N GLU A 111 -24.60 -12.30 -23.33
CA GLU A 111 -26.00 -11.84 -23.30
C GLU A 111 -26.06 -10.46 -22.64
N SER A 112 -26.57 -9.47 -23.37
CA SER A 112 -26.62 -8.09 -22.89
C SER A 112 -27.72 -7.92 -21.84
N VAL A 113 -27.34 -7.40 -20.68
CA VAL A 113 -28.27 -6.99 -19.62
C VAL A 113 -28.31 -5.45 -19.58
N PRO A 114 -29.49 -4.82 -19.46
CA PRO A 114 -29.57 -3.38 -19.29
C PRO A 114 -28.74 -2.90 -18.09
N ILE A 115 -27.88 -1.91 -18.30
CA ILE A 115 -27.11 -1.29 -17.22
C ILE A 115 -27.99 -0.32 -16.43
N THR A 116 -28.03 -0.52 -15.11
CA THR A 116 -28.86 0.21 -14.14
C THR A 116 -28.05 0.50 -12.87
N SER A 117 -28.68 1.01 -11.81
CA SER A 117 -28.02 1.14 -10.52
C SER A 117 -27.65 -0.22 -9.90
N GLY A 118 -28.39 -1.30 -10.19
CA GLY A 118 -28.16 -2.65 -9.65
C GLY A 118 -27.41 -3.60 -10.58
N THR A 119 -26.98 -3.14 -11.76
CA THR A 119 -26.32 -3.98 -12.77
C THR A 119 -25.08 -3.29 -13.32
N MET A 120 -24.09 -4.09 -13.72
CA MET A 120 -22.86 -3.65 -14.35
C MET A 120 -22.41 -4.61 -15.45
N VAL A 121 -21.46 -4.17 -16.26
CA VAL A 121 -20.69 -5.00 -17.18
C VAL A 121 -19.24 -5.04 -16.73
N ILE A 122 -18.65 -6.23 -16.75
CA ILE A 122 -17.22 -6.42 -16.63
C ILE A 122 -16.68 -6.57 -18.04
N GLU A 123 -15.74 -5.70 -18.39
CA GLU A 123 -15.03 -5.69 -19.66
C GLU A 123 -13.59 -6.11 -19.43
N VAL A 124 -12.97 -6.75 -20.43
CA VAL A 124 -11.53 -6.94 -20.47
C VAL A 124 -10.99 -6.24 -21.70
N ASN A 125 -10.07 -5.29 -21.52
CA ASN A 125 -9.52 -4.45 -22.59
C ASN A 125 -10.63 -3.78 -23.46
N GLY A 126 -11.67 -3.25 -22.80
CA GLY A 126 -12.80 -2.57 -23.44
C GLY A 126 -13.77 -3.49 -24.19
N LYS A 127 -13.71 -4.81 -23.98
CA LYS A 127 -14.65 -5.78 -24.55
C LYS A 127 -15.46 -6.45 -23.44
N PRO A 128 -16.81 -6.44 -23.49
CA PRO A 128 -17.64 -7.16 -22.54
C PRO A 128 -17.30 -8.63 -22.47
N VAL A 129 -17.07 -9.14 -21.26
CA VAL A 129 -16.91 -10.58 -20.99
C VAL A 129 -18.08 -11.13 -20.17
N ILE A 130 -18.62 -10.35 -19.24
CA ILE A 130 -19.78 -10.77 -18.44
C ILE A 130 -20.57 -9.56 -17.91
N TYR A 131 -21.88 -9.74 -17.71
CA TYR A 131 -22.71 -8.81 -16.94
C TYR A 131 -22.90 -9.35 -15.53
N ALA A 132 -22.91 -8.46 -14.55
CA ALA A 132 -23.00 -8.82 -13.14
C ALA A 132 -23.99 -7.91 -12.40
N PRO A 133 -24.59 -8.37 -11.29
CA PRO A 133 -25.22 -7.46 -10.35
C PRO A 133 -24.16 -6.60 -9.65
N ARG A 134 -24.55 -5.44 -9.15
CA ARG A 134 -23.75 -4.62 -8.24
C ARG A 134 -24.59 -4.10 -7.09
N ILE A 135 -23.96 -3.82 -5.97
CA ILE A 135 -24.59 -3.17 -4.81
C ILE A 135 -23.83 -1.88 -4.53
N THR A 136 -24.54 -0.77 -4.32
CA THR A 136 -23.94 0.46 -3.79
C THR A 136 -24.28 0.54 -2.32
N TYR A 137 -23.27 0.56 -1.46
CA TYR A 137 -23.42 0.56 -0.01
C TYR A 137 -22.18 1.15 0.66
N GLN A 138 -22.30 1.53 1.92
CA GLN A 138 -21.17 2.03 2.70
C GLN A 138 -20.12 0.92 2.87
N ASP A 139 -18.83 1.24 2.76
CA ASP A 139 -17.77 0.29 3.12
C ASP A 139 -17.66 0.19 4.65
N TYR A 140 -17.11 -0.90 5.18
CA TYR A 140 -16.96 -1.03 6.63
C TYR A 140 -15.96 0.00 7.17
N GLY A 141 -16.42 0.88 8.06
CA GLY A 141 -15.62 1.97 8.63
C GLY A 141 -15.54 3.24 7.77
N ALA A 142 -15.81 3.16 6.46
CA ALA A 142 -15.87 4.35 5.61
C ALA A 142 -17.18 5.11 5.81
N LYS A 143 -17.18 6.44 5.57
CA LYS A 143 -18.42 7.25 5.60
C LYS A 143 -19.14 7.30 4.25
N ASP A 144 -18.40 7.05 3.17
CA ASP A 144 -18.90 7.16 1.80
C ASP A 144 -19.35 5.80 1.23
N GLU A 145 -20.30 5.85 0.30
CA GLU A 145 -20.75 4.67 -0.41
C GLU A 145 -19.71 4.23 -1.46
N THR A 146 -19.52 2.92 -1.57
CA THR A 146 -18.70 2.28 -2.60
C THR A 146 -19.53 1.27 -3.38
N THR A 147 -18.99 0.80 -4.51
CA THR A 147 -19.61 -0.29 -5.27
C THR A 147 -19.04 -1.62 -4.81
N PHE A 148 -19.94 -2.51 -4.42
CA PHE A 148 -19.67 -3.90 -4.10
C PHE A 148 -19.88 -4.77 -5.34
N VAL A 149 -18.83 -5.51 -5.73
CA VAL A 149 -18.79 -6.38 -6.91
C VAL A 149 -18.83 -7.84 -6.46
N PRO A 150 -19.66 -8.69 -7.07
CA PRO A 150 -19.80 -10.08 -6.65
C PRO A 150 -18.56 -10.91 -7.05
N ILE A 151 -17.98 -11.62 -6.08
CA ILE A 151 -16.79 -12.45 -6.25
C ILE A 151 -17.01 -13.47 -7.38
N TYR A 152 -18.14 -14.17 -7.39
CA TYR A 152 -18.47 -15.17 -8.40
C TYR A 152 -18.32 -14.69 -9.86
N TYR A 153 -18.72 -13.44 -10.15
CA TYR A 153 -18.62 -12.90 -11.52
C TYR A 153 -17.21 -12.38 -11.82
N LEU A 154 -16.48 -11.91 -10.80
CA LEU A 154 -15.06 -11.60 -10.92
C LEU A 154 -14.25 -12.86 -11.23
N GLU A 155 -14.48 -13.96 -10.51
CA GLU A 155 -13.80 -15.24 -10.76
C GLU A 155 -13.98 -15.73 -12.21
N GLN A 156 -15.18 -15.53 -12.78
CA GLN A 156 -15.43 -15.88 -14.19
C GLN A 156 -14.67 -14.98 -15.16
N ALA A 157 -14.72 -13.66 -14.97
CA ALA A 157 -13.98 -12.72 -15.81
C ALA A 157 -12.45 -12.91 -15.71
N LEU A 158 -11.96 -13.21 -14.50
CA LEU A 158 -10.56 -13.49 -14.23
C LEU A 158 -10.13 -14.85 -14.80
N GLY A 159 -11.02 -15.85 -14.79
CA GLY A 159 -10.82 -17.12 -15.48
C GLY A 159 -10.61 -16.95 -16.99
N ASP A 160 -11.33 -16.02 -17.63
CA ASP A 160 -11.12 -15.66 -19.04
C ASP A 160 -9.74 -15.00 -19.26
N MET A 161 -9.11 -14.47 -18.22
CA MET A 161 -7.74 -13.92 -18.24
C MET A 161 -6.68 -14.94 -17.82
N GLY A 162 -7.06 -16.19 -17.54
CA GLY A 162 -6.14 -17.22 -17.04
C GLY A 162 -5.71 -17.00 -15.60
N VAL A 163 -6.43 -16.21 -14.82
CA VAL A 163 -6.21 -16.12 -13.37
C VAL A 163 -6.96 -17.27 -12.71
N GLN A 164 -6.25 -18.10 -11.95
CA GLN A 164 -6.88 -19.06 -11.05
C GLN A 164 -7.37 -18.31 -9.83
N THR A 165 -8.64 -18.55 -9.48
CA THR A 165 -9.27 -18.00 -8.30
C THR A 165 -9.84 -19.13 -7.46
N ASP A 166 -9.81 -18.98 -6.13
CA ASP A 166 -10.52 -19.86 -5.20
C ASP A 166 -11.16 -19.03 -4.08
N TRP A 167 -12.46 -19.20 -3.89
CA TRP A 167 -13.20 -18.61 -2.78
C TRP A 167 -13.30 -19.64 -1.64
N GLN A 168 -12.29 -19.66 -0.81
CA GLN A 168 -12.16 -20.64 0.26
C GLN A 168 -13.11 -20.34 1.43
N ASN A 169 -14.04 -21.27 1.64
CA ASN A 169 -14.91 -21.34 2.82
C ASN A 169 -15.72 -20.07 3.15
N GLY A 170 -15.84 -19.12 2.22
CA GLY A 170 -16.56 -17.87 2.45
C GLY A 170 -15.76 -16.77 3.16
N SER A 171 -14.45 -16.89 3.32
CA SER A 171 -13.64 -15.92 4.07
C SER A 171 -12.27 -15.60 3.46
N GLU A 172 -11.83 -16.30 2.43
CA GLU A 172 -10.53 -16.07 1.79
C GLU A 172 -10.69 -16.17 0.28
N TRP A 173 -10.19 -15.17 -0.44
CA TRP A 173 -10.20 -15.12 -1.90
C TRP A 173 -8.78 -15.16 -2.42
N ASP A 174 -8.38 -16.33 -2.91
CA ASP A 174 -7.06 -16.54 -3.50
C ASP A 174 -7.10 -16.23 -4.98
N MET A 175 -6.08 -15.54 -5.45
CA MET A 175 -5.83 -15.30 -6.86
C MET A 175 -4.39 -15.63 -7.19
N THR A 176 -4.20 -16.46 -8.20
CA THR A 176 -2.89 -16.71 -8.78
C THR A 176 -3.04 -16.56 -10.27
N LEU A 177 -2.31 -15.62 -10.87
CA LEU A 177 -2.22 -15.61 -12.32
C LEU A 177 -1.51 -16.91 -12.69
N GLN A 178 -2.24 -17.87 -13.31
CA GLN A 178 -1.54 -18.97 -13.96
C GLN A 178 -0.66 -18.26 -14.94
N SER A 179 0.66 -18.33 -14.73
CA SER A 179 1.62 -17.91 -15.73
C SER A 179 1.09 -18.54 -17.00
N VAL A 180 0.55 -17.73 -17.93
CA VAL A 180 0.19 -18.24 -19.24
C VAL A 180 1.45 -18.95 -19.63
N ALA A 181 1.39 -20.28 -19.74
CA ALA A 181 2.56 -21.05 -20.11
C ALA A 181 3.01 -20.37 -21.38
N ALA A 182 4.07 -19.55 -21.25
CA ALA A 182 4.52 -18.68 -22.31
C ALA A 182 4.65 -19.65 -23.47
N SER A 183 4.00 -19.32 -24.59
CA SER A 183 4.05 -20.12 -25.81
C SER A 183 5.40 -20.82 -25.86
N ALA A 184 5.39 -22.14 -25.63
CA ALA A 184 6.50 -22.94 -25.14
C ALA A 184 7.89 -22.25 -25.09
N ASN A 185 8.42 -22.13 -23.87
CA ASN A 185 9.82 -21.89 -23.52
C ASN A 185 10.32 -20.45 -23.59
N GLN A 186 10.05 -19.66 -22.57
CA GLN A 186 11.10 -19.30 -21.60
C GLN A 186 10.43 -18.99 -20.25
N PRO A 187 10.92 -19.51 -19.12
CA PRO A 187 10.65 -18.89 -17.83
C PRO A 187 10.97 -17.39 -17.94
N VAL A 188 10.30 -16.52 -17.16
CA VAL A 188 10.88 -15.17 -16.96
C VAL A 188 12.20 -15.43 -16.25
N THR A 189 13.27 -15.54 -17.02
CA THR A 189 14.60 -15.78 -16.50
C THR A 189 15.14 -14.43 -16.12
N TYR A 190 15.57 -14.30 -14.87
CA TYR A 190 16.41 -13.18 -14.45
C TYR A 190 17.88 -13.56 -14.66
N GLU A 191 18.15 -14.24 -15.78
CA GLU A 191 19.46 -14.80 -16.08
C GLU A 191 20.45 -13.72 -16.50
N THR A 192 19.98 -12.55 -16.93
CA THR A 192 20.84 -11.45 -17.37
C THR A 192 20.77 -10.24 -16.45
N GLN A 193 21.84 -9.46 -16.42
CA GLN A 193 21.88 -8.22 -15.67
C GLN A 193 20.79 -7.25 -16.09
N GLN A 194 20.49 -7.16 -17.39
CA GLN A 194 19.44 -6.25 -17.89
C GLN A 194 18.06 -6.64 -17.36
N GLN A 195 17.69 -7.93 -17.41
CA GLN A 195 16.38 -8.37 -16.94
C GLN A 195 16.19 -8.11 -15.43
N MET A 196 17.23 -8.33 -14.62
CA MET A 196 17.17 -8.05 -13.18
C MET A 196 17.12 -6.55 -12.90
N ALA A 197 17.92 -5.75 -13.59
CA ALA A 197 17.90 -4.29 -13.42
C ALA A 197 16.56 -3.69 -13.85
N ASP A 198 15.98 -4.12 -14.98
CA ASP A 198 14.66 -3.68 -15.43
C ASP A 198 13.59 -3.97 -14.37
N ALA A 199 13.60 -5.19 -13.81
CA ALA A 199 12.64 -5.59 -12.78
C ALA A 199 12.79 -4.77 -11.48
N MET A 200 14.02 -4.51 -11.03
CA MET A 200 14.25 -3.66 -9.86
C MET A 200 13.75 -2.22 -10.08
N TRP A 201 14.00 -1.66 -11.27
CA TRP A 201 13.55 -0.30 -11.59
C TRP A 201 12.04 -0.20 -11.75
N GLU A 202 11.38 -1.25 -12.23
CA GLU A 202 9.92 -1.34 -12.24
C GLU A 202 9.35 -1.26 -10.80
N LEU A 203 9.97 -1.94 -9.83
CA LEU A 203 9.58 -1.81 -8.42
C LEU A 203 9.83 -0.40 -7.87
N PHE A 204 10.99 0.18 -8.17
CA PHE A 204 11.33 1.54 -7.74
C PHE A 204 10.38 2.60 -8.30
N ASP A 205 10.02 2.50 -9.58
CA ASP A 205 9.10 3.42 -10.25
C ASP A 205 7.65 3.24 -9.78
N GLY A 206 7.31 2.06 -9.28
CA GLY A 206 6.00 1.73 -8.71
C GLY A 206 5.76 2.32 -7.32
N LEU A 207 6.79 2.81 -6.64
CA LEU A 207 6.63 3.40 -5.32
C LEU A 207 5.78 4.67 -5.38
N PRO A 208 4.86 4.87 -4.41
CA PRO A 208 4.12 6.12 -4.33
C PRO A 208 5.14 7.23 -4.24
N LYS A 209 5.17 8.12 -5.23
CA LYS A 209 6.01 9.31 -5.15
C LYS A 209 5.58 10.00 -3.87
N MET A 210 6.51 10.16 -2.93
CA MET A 210 6.29 11.07 -1.82
C MET A 210 6.28 12.48 -2.43
N GLU A 211 5.16 12.84 -3.08
CA GLU A 211 4.86 14.19 -3.52
C GLU A 211 4.52 15.01 -2.28
N HIS A 212 5.44 15.03 -1.32
CA HIS A 212 5.45 16.08 -0.36
C HIS A 212 6.00 17.28 -1.12
N GLU A 213 5.09 18.06 -1.70
CA GLU A 213 5.35 19.43 -2.16
C GLU A 213 5.80 20.27 -0.96
N TRP A 214 7.02 20.02 -0.49
CA TRP A 214 7.80 21.10 0.06
C TRP A 214 7.86 22.12 -1.06
N ASN A 215 7.14 23.23 -0.89
CA ASN A 215 7.32 24.44 -1.67
C ASN A 215 8.76 24.90 -1.43
N VAL A 216 9.73 24.22 -2.06
CA VAL A 216 11.11 24.65 -2.10
C VAL A 216 11.08 25.93 -2.94
N PRO A 217 11.36 27.10 -2.35
CA PRO A 217 11.31 28.34 -3.11
C PRO A 217 12.20 28.19 -4.34
N SER A 218 11.62 28.44 -5.52
CA SER A 218 12.31 28.36 -6.81
C SER A 218 13.66 29.04 -6.72
N LEU A 219 14.73 28.36 -7.15
CA LEU A 219 16.08 28.93 -7.27
C LEU A 219 16.02 30.22 -8.13
N VAL A 220 15.99 31.39 -7.49
CA VAL A 220 16.07 32.66 -8.21
C VAL A 220 17.53 32.91 -8.55
N THR A 221 17.86 32.80 -9.84
CA THR A 221 19.18 33.21 -10.32
C THR A 221 19.22 34.74 -10.44
N VAL A 222 19.81 35.43 -9.47
CA VAL A 222 20.05 36.88 -9.56
C VAL A 222 21.45 37.11 -10.12
N ASN A 223 21.54 37.69 -11.32
CA ASN A 223 22.79 38.12 -11.97
C ASN A 223 23.83 37.01 -12.27
N GLY A 224 23.38 35.82 -12.67
CA GLY A 224 24.30 34.77 -13.15
C GLY A 224 25.13 34.07 -12.06
N ASN A 225 24.95 34.44 -10.80
CA ASN A 225 25.41 33.68 -9.65
C ASN A 225 24.17 33.10 -8.94
N ALA A 226 24.10 31.77 -8.84
CA ALA A 226 23.16 31.13 -7.95
C ALA A 226 23.51 31.57 -6.52
N THR A 227 22.69 32.44 -5.95
CA THR A 227 22.77 32.79 -4.53
C THR A 227 21.54 32.20 -3.88
N ILE A 228 21.76 31.24 -2.99
CA ILE A 228 20.71 30.69 -2.13
C ILE A 228 20.30 31.84 -1.22
N GLN A 229 19.23 32.55 -1.57
CA GLN A 229 18.59 33.45 -0.63
C GLN A 229 17.77 32.57 0.30
N ASP A 230 18.31 32.41 1.51
CA ASP A 230 17.66 32.03 2.76
C ASP A 230 18.20 30.72 3.37
N GLU A 231 19.28 30.86 4.13
CA GLU A 231 19.87 29.82 5.00
C GLU A 231 18.97 29.44 6.20
N THR A 232 17.73 29.93 6.31
CA THR A 232 16.84 29.56 7.43
C THR A 232 15.81 28.48 7.10
N THR A 233 15.79 27.95 5.88
CA THR A 233 14.85 26.88 5.52
C THR A 233 15.48 25.53 5.81
N TYR A 234 15.17 24.99 6.99
CA TYR A 234 15.37 23.59 7.37
C TYR A 234 14.73 22.68 6.30
N GLY A 235 15.51 22.25 5.31
CA GLY A 235 15.14 21.10 4.49
C GLY A 235 15.17 19.88 5.41
N GLY A 236 13.98 19.40 5.80
CA GLY A 236 13.85 18.22 6.65
C GLY A 236 14.60 17.04 6.03
N ALA A 237 15.40 16.36 6.85
CA ALA A 237 16.08 15.13 6.48
C ALA A 237 15.04 14.08 6.04
N GLY A 238 15.32 13.34 4.96
CA GLY A 238 14.57 12.13 4.60
C GLY A 238 13.51 12.26 3.50
N VAL A 239 13.37 13.40 2.83
CA VAL A 239 12.46 13.49 1.66
C VAL A 239 13.15 12.89 0.44
N VAL A 240 12.56 11.84 -0.13
CA VAL A 240 12.98 11.29 -1.42
C VAL A 240 12.75 12.36 -2.49
N THR A 241 13.82 13.00 -2.97
CA THR A 241 13.74 14.11 -3.94
C THR A 241 13.36 13.65 -5.35
N GLY A 242 13.28 12.33 -5.57
CA GLY A 242 12.86 11.67 -6.80
C GLY A 242 13.47 10.28 -6.92
N TYR A 243 12.80 9.39 -7.66
CA TYR A 243 13.32 8.06 -7.99
C TYR A 243 14.35 8.18 -9.12
N PRO A 244 15.64 7.85 -8.88
CA PRO A 244 16.64 7.93 -9.92
C PRO A 244 16.41 6.89 -11.01
N THR A 245 16.63 7.27 -12.26
CA THR A 245 16.79 6.32 -13.37
C THR A 245 18.09 5.53 -13.23
N MET A 246 18.18 4.34 -13.85
CA MET A 246 19.43 3.56 -13.92
C MET A 246 20.63 4.40 -14.37
N GLN A 247 20.43 5.29 -15.33
CA GLN A 247 21.49 6.15 -15.85
C GLN A 247 21.97 7.18 -14.81
N GLN A 248 21.09 7.70 -13.96
CA GLN A 248 21.46 8.68 -12.92
C GLN A 248 22.34 8.06 -11.83
N VAL A 249 22.13 6.78 -11.53
CA VAL A 249 22.95 6.04 -10.55
C VAL A 249 24.12 5.31 -11.19
N GLY A 250 24.32 5.43 -12.51
CA GLY A 250 25.45 4.83 -13.22
C GLY A 250 25.33 3.32 -13.46
N VAL A 251 24.13 2.75 -13.34
CA VAL A 251 23.86 1.34 -13.63
C VAL A 251 23.79 1.14 -15.15
N THR A 252 24.73 0.35 -15.68
CA THR A 252 24.78 -0.05 -17.10
C THR A 252 24.81 -1.58 -17.19
N PRO A 253 23.64 -2.25 -17.13
CA PRO A 253 23.59 -3.70 -17.13
C PRO A 253 24.03 -4.26 -18.50
N ASP A 254 24.80 -5.35 -18.50
CA ASP A 254 25.09 -6.08 -19.74
C ASP A 254 23.90 -6.99 -20.08
N PRO A 255 23.25 -6.83 -21.26
CA PRO A 255 22.09 -7.62 -21.63
C PRO A 255 22.38 -9.12 -21.85
N ASN A 256 23.64 -9.55 -21.81
CA ASN A 256 24.02 -10.94 -22.01
C ASN A 256 24.81 -11.54 -20.84
N ALA A 257 25.24 -10.73 -19.87
CA ALA A 257 26.01 -11.24 -18.73
C ALA A 257 25.08 -11.69 -17.62
N THR A 258 25.48 -12.74 -16.90
CA THR A 258 24.74 -13.20 -15.72
C THR A 258 24.79 -12.15 -14.60
N VAL A 259 23.71 -12.09 -13.83
CA VAL A 259 23.61 -11.22 -12.66
C VAL A 259 24.16 -11.93 -11.42
N THR A 260 24.95 -11.22 -10.63
CA THR A 260 25.38 -11.70 -9.30
C THR A 260 24.68 -10.95 -8.18
N ALA A 261 24.63 -11.56 -7.00
CA ALA A 261 24.04 -10.95 -5.82
C ALA A 261 24.72 -9.61 -5.45
N GLY A 262 26.04 -9.52 -5.58
CA GLY A 262 26.80 -8.28 -5.34
C GLY A 262 26.45 -7.16 -6.31
N GLN A 263 26.06 -7.47 -7.55
CA GLN A 263 25.59 -6.47 -8.51
C GLN A 263 24.23 -5.91 -8.10
N VAL A 264 23.29 -6.78 -7.74
CA VAL A 264 21.98 -6.38 -7.23
C VAL A 264 22.11 -5.51 -5.99
N ALA A 265 22.95 -5.93 -5.03
CA ALA A 265 23.22 -5.15 -3.83
C ALA A 265 23.81 -3.78 -4.15
N THR A 266 24.74 -3.71 -5.11
CA THR A 266 25.33 -2.44 -5.58
C THR A 266 24.27 -1.54 -6.19
N TRP A 267 23.43 -2.06 -7.08
CA TRP A 267 22.36 -1.29 -7.72
C TRP A 267 21.36 -0.74 -6.70
N LEU A 268 20.99 -1.54 -5.70
CA LEU A 268 20.12 -1.09 -4.61
C LEU A 268 20.80 0.01 -3.77
N ALA A 269 22.06 -0.18 -3.39
CA ALA A 269 22.79 0.80 -2.60
C ALA A 269 23.00 2.12 -3.35
N ASP A 270 23.28 2.06 -4.66
CA ASP A 270 23.41 3.24 -5.52
C ASP A 270 22.07 3.98 -5.64
N TRP A 271 20.97 3.23 -5.84
CA TRP A 271 19.61 3.79 -5.84
C TRP A 271 19.29 4.47 -4.51
N ALA A 272 19.53 3.78 -3.39
CA ALA A 272 19.28 4.29 -2.05
C ALA A 272 20.11 5.54 -1.74
N ALA A 273 21.40 5.55 -2.08
CA ALA A 273 22.30 6.69 -1.87
C ALA A 273 21.87 7.93 -2.68
N TYR A 274 21.14 7.74 -3.76
CA TYR A 274 20.58 8.83 -4.55
C TYR A 274 19.20 9.25 -4.04
N ALA A 275 18.33 8.29 -3.71
CA ALA A 275 16.98 8.53 -3.21
C ALA A 275 17.00 9.21 -1.83
N VAL A 276 18.02 8.93 -0.99
CA VAL A 276 18.16 9.46 0.37
C VAL A 276 19.43 10.30 0.49
N PRO A 277 19.46 11.55 0.00
CA PRO A 277 20.68 12.36 -0.08
C PRO A 277 21.15 12.95 1.26
N TYR A 278 20.64 12.52 2.42
CA TYR A 278 20.93 13.17 3.69
C TYR A 278 21.88 12.36 4.57
N THR A 279 22.94 12.99 5.05
CA THR A 279 23.79 12.47 6.13
C THR A 279 23.80 13.44 7.31
N ASP A 280 24.22 12.94 8.47
CA ASP A 280 24.29 13.70 9.73
C ASP A 280 25.12 15.00 9.66
N THR A 281 25.93 15.16 8.62
CA THR A 281 26.80 16.32 8.39
C THR A 281 26.30 17.29 7.31
N GLY A 282 25.10 17.07 6.77
CA GLY A 282 24.47 17.88 5.72
C GLY A 282 23.99 17.04 4.55
N LEU A 283 23.66 17.70 3.43
CA LEU A 283 23.38 16.98 2.18
C LEU A 283 24.63 16.18 1.79
N ALA A 284 24.55 14.86 1.84
CA ALA A 284 25.51 14.05 1.13
C ALA A 284 25.43 14.44 -0.36
N PRO A 285 26.56 14.42 -1.08
CA PRO A 285 26.48 14.52 -2.54
C PRO A 285 25.57 13.38 -2.99
N SER A 286 24.38 13.71 -3.50
CA SER A 286 23.39 12.75 -3.98
C SER A 286 24.07 11.68 -4.83
N GLY A 287 23.87 10.40 -4.49
CA GLY A 287 24.47 9.27 -5.20
C GLY A 287 25.89 8.87 -4.75
N ASN A 288 26.41 9.39 -3.64
CA ASN A 288 27.67 8.85 -3.08
C ASN A 288 27.40 7.62 -2.21
N VAL A 289 27.41 6.45 -2.85
CA VAL A 289 27.17 5.15 -2.20
C VAL A 289 28.11 4.88 -1.02
N GLN A 290 29.38 5.28 -1.06
CA GLN A 290 30.31 5.02 0.04
C GLN A 290 29.94 5.83 1.29
N THR A 291 29.47 7.07 1.10
CA THR A 291 29.03 7.93 2.20
C THR A 291 27.73 7.39 2.80
N PHE A 292 26.81 6.95 1.92
CA PHE A 292 25.59 6.26 2.32
C PHE A 292 25.91 5.01 3.15
N LEU A 293 26.70 4.06 2.62
CA LEU A 293 27.08 2.84 3.34
C LEU A 293 27.77 3.14 4.67
N ALA A 294 28.71 4.10 4.69
CA ALA A 294 29.40 4.49 5.92
C ALA A 294 28.43 5.06 6.98
N SER A 295 27.39 5.78 6.57
CA SER A 295 26.32 6.23 7.48
C SER A 295 25.49 5.07 8.04
N GLN A 296 25.38 3.98 7.27
CA GLN A 296 24.79 2.71 7.71
C GLN A 296 25.80 1.84 8.48
N GLY A 297 27.01 2.31 8.78
CA GLY A 297 28.00 1.53 9.54
C GLY A 297 28.60 0.33 8.79
N VAL A 298 28.39 0.25 7.47
CA VAL A 298 28.87 -0.81 6.59
C VAL A 298 29.75 -0.22 5.50
N THR A 299 30.60 -1.03 4.87
CA THR A 299 31.56 -0.53 3.87
C THR A 299 31.31 -1.04 2.46
N ASP A 300 30.52 -2.10 2.31
CA ASP A 300 30.23 -2.73 1.04
C ASP A 300 28.72 -2.96 0.86
N PRO A 301 28.21 -2.85 -0.38
CA PRO A 301 26.78 -3.00 -0.65
C PRO A 301 26.22 -4.38 -0.31
N PHE A 302 27.01 -5.44 -0.46
CA PHE A 302 26.53 -6.81 -0.27
C PHE A 302 26.22 -7.09 1.19
N THR A 303 27.14 -6.79 2.11
CA THR A 303 26.89 -6.88 3.55
C THR A 303 25.73 -5.97 3.96
N TRP A 304 25.65 -4.76 3.41
CA TRP A 304 24.50 -3.89 3.66
C TRP A 304 23.15 -4.53 3.26
N ALA A 305 23.08 -5.10 2.07
CA ALA A 305 21.88 -5.77 1.57
C ALA A 305 21.56 -7.06 2.36
N GLU A 306 22.58 -7.82 2.76
CA GLU A 306 22.43 -9.00 3.63
C GLU A 306 21.89 -8.60 5.01
N ASP A 307 22.44 -7.55 5.62
CA ASP A 307 21.98 -7.02 6.92
C ASP A 307 20.52 -6.53 6.83
N ASN A 308 20.09 -6.06 5.66
CA ASN A 308 18.71 -5.64 5.40
C ASN A 308 17.82 -6.78 4.85
N ASP A 309 18.22 -8.04 5.06
CA ASP A 309 17.46 -9.25 4.71
C ASP A 309 17.09 -9.36 3.21
N LEU A 310 17.76 -8.63 2.32
CA LEU A 310 17.47 -8.67 0.87
C LEU A 310 17.64 -10.08 0.30
N PHE A 311 18.62 -10.83 0.83
CA PHE A 311 18.94 -12.19 0.41
C PHE A 311 18.32 -13.28 1.32
N GLN A 312 17.42 -12.91 2.23
CA GLN A 312 16.75 -13.86 3.10
C GLN A 312 16.04 -14.95 2.27
N ASP A 313 16.14 -16.21 2.72
CA ASP A 313 15.57 -17.42 2.09
C ASP A 313 16.09 -17.79 0.69
N THR A 314 17.15 -17.13 0.21
CA THR A 314 17.80 -17.49 -1.07
C THR A 314 18.93 -18.50 -0.91
N GLY A 315 19.57 -18.56 0.27
CA GLY A 315 20.81 -19.33 0.48
C GLY A 315 22.08 -18.65 -0.04
N ILE A 316 21.97 -17.42 -0.56
CA ILE A 316 23.10 -16.62 -1.04
C ILE A 316 23.90 -16.09 0.15
N THR A 317 25.21 -16.37 0.14
CA THR A 317 26.16 -15.89 1.16
C THR A 317 27.45 -15.34 0.54
N ASP A 318 27.48 -15.17 -0.80
CA ASP A 318 28.66 -14.70 -1.54
C ASP A 318 28.22 -13.64 -2.56
N PRO A 319 28.84 -12.45 -2.60
CA PRO A 319 28.53 -11.41 -3.59
C PRO A 319 28.75 -11.85 -5.06
N ASN A 320 29.57 -12.89 -5.29
CA ASN A 320 29.82 -13.44 -6.62
C ASN A 320 28.86 -14.57 -7.01
N ALA A 321 27.95 -14.96 -6.11
CA ALA A 321 26.92 -15.96 -6.43
C ALA A 321 26.06 -15.46 -7.58
N GLN A 322 25.95 -16.25 -8.64
CA GLN A 322 25.03 -15.98 -9.74
C GLN A 322 23.62 -16.31 -9.29
N LEU A 323 22.69 -15.40 -9.53
CA LEU A 323 21.30 -15.62 -9.18
C LEU A 323 20.67 -16.60 -10.17
N THR A 324 20.05 -17.64 -9.63
CA THR A 324 19.04 -18.39 -10.36
C THR A 324 17.77 -17.55 -10.49
N THR A 325 16.90 -17.89 -11.42
CA THR A 325 15.59 -17.25 -11.58
C THR A 325 14.78 -17.24 -10.28
N SER A 326 14.80 -18.35 -9.53
CA SER A 326 14.05 -18.46 -8.26
C SER A 326 14.62 -17.53 -7.20
N GLU A 327 15.96 -17.45 -7.08
CA GLU A 327 16.60 -16.55 -6.11
C GLU A 327 16.35 -15.09 -6.47
N ALA A 328 16.40 -14.72 -7.75
CA ALA A 328 16.09 -13.37 -8.21
C ALA A 328 14.63 -12.97 -7.89
N GLN A 329 13.67 -13.89 -8.02
CA GLN A 329 12.28 -13.65 -7.62
C GLN A 329 12.15 -13.40 -6.11
N THR A 330 12.81 -14.21 -5.29
CA THR A 330 12.84 -14.01 -3.83
C THR A 330 13.47 -12.65 -3.49
N VAL A 331 14.58 -12.29 -4.14
CA VAL A 331 15.25 -10.99 -3.94
C VAL A 331 14.35 -9.81 -4.32
N LEU A 332 13.62 -9.90 -5.44
CA LEU A 332 12.66 -8.87 -5.84
C LEU A 332 11.49 -8.76 -4.85
N SER A 333 11.02 -9.88 -4.31
CA SER A 333 9.99 -9.89 -3.26
C SER A 333 10.48 -9.28 -1.95
N ASN A 334 11.71 -9.58 -1.53
CA ASN A 334 12.34 -8.97 -0.36
C ASN A 334 12.58 -7.48 -0.57
N LEU A 335 12.95 -7.06 -1.80
CA LEU A 335 13.08 -5.67 -2.15
C LEU A 335 11.74 -4.94 -2.05
N GLN A 336 10.65 -5.52 -2.58
CA GLN A 336 9.31 -4.94 -2.47
C GLN A 336 8.92 -4.74 -0.99
N TRP A 337 9.12 -5.77 -0.15
CA TRP A 337 8.93 -5.66 1.29
C TRP A 337 9.70 -4.48 1.89
N TRP A 338 10.99 -4.40 1.57
CA TRP A 338 11.88 -3.38 2.06
C TRP A 338 11.39 -1.98 1.67
N LEU A 339 10.90 -1.80 0.44
CA LEU A 339 10.38 -0.51 -0.03
C LEU A 339 9.02 -0.17 0.61
N ASP A 340 8.16 -1.16 0.87
CA ASP A 340 6.87 -0.98 1.53
C ASP A 340 6.99 -0.69 3.03
N GLY A 341 8.13 -1.01 3.64
CA GLY A 341 8.36 -0.89 5.08
C GLY A 341 7.61 -1.94 5.91
N TYR A 342 6.96 -2.93 5.29
CA TYR A 342 6.39 -4.09 5.97
C TYR A 342 6.11 -5.24 4.99
N LYS A 343 6.15 -6.49 5.47
CA LYS A 343 5.69 -7.68 4.74
C LYS A 343 4.56 -8.31 5.49
N GLU A 344 3.50 -8.66 4.80
CA GLU A 344 2.38 -9.41 5.37
C GLU A 344 2.57 -10.89 5.03
N GLN A 345 2.45 -11.75 6.05
CA GLN A 345 2.44 -13.20 5.89
C GLN A 345 1.38 -13.78 6.83
N ASN A 346 0.30 -14.34 6.27
CA ASN A 346 -0.79 -14.99 7.01
C ASN A 346 -1.44 -14.08 8.08
N GLY A 347 -1.75 -12.83 7.74
CA GLY A 347 -2.32 -11.85 8.68
C GLY A 347 -1.30 -11.21 9.62
N VAL A 348 -0.01 -11.55 9.49
CA VAL A 348 1.09 -11.04 10.32
C VAL A 348 1.97 -10.11 9.51
N TYR A 349 1.97 -8.84 9.90
CA TYR A 349 2.80 -7.78 9.34
C TYR A 349 4.15 -7.77 10.04
N THR A 350 5.23 -8.12 9.36
CA THR A 350 6.60 -7.89 9.83
C THR A 350 7.05 -6.52 9.34
N LEU A 351 7.27 -5.59 10.26
CA LEU A 351 7.66 -4.22 9.93
C LEU A 351 9.12 -4.19 9.45
N HIS A 352 9.45 -3.17 8.66
CA HIS A 352 10.80 -2.80 8.27
C HIS A 352 10.95 -1.28 8.39
N ALA A 353 12.09 -0.79 8.88
CA ALA A 353 12.34 0.65 8.95
C ALA A 353 13.00 1.12 7.64
N PRO A 354 12.27 1.74 6.70
CA PRO A 354 12.87 2.19 5.45
C PRO A 354 13.99 3.21 5.71
N ILE A 355 15.02 3.20 4.84
CA ILE A 355 16.17 4.10 4.94
C ILE A 355 15.72 5.54 5.06
N GLY A 356 16.33 6.25 6.00
CA GLY A 356 16.51 7.71 5.86
C GLY A 356 15.84 8.55 6.91
N TYR A 357 15.21 7.96 7.92
CA TYR A 357 14.76 8.78 9.04
C TYR A 357 15.92 9.16 9.93
N GLY A 358 16.38 10.39 9.72
CA GLY A 358 17.49 11.01 10.43
C GLY A 358 17.28 11.01 11.94
N ALA A 359 17.75 9.96 12.60
CA ALA A 359 17.94 9.95 14.04
C ALA A 359 18.91 11.04 14.56
N PRO A 360 19.93 11.58 13.85
CA PRO A 360 20.85 12.55 14.48
C PRO A 360 20.13 13.79 15.03
N GLN A 361 19.04 14.26 14.43
CA GLN A 361 18.42 15.52 14.85
C GLN A 361 17.59 15.37 16.14
N LEU A 362 16.85 14.27 16.31
CA LEU A 362 16.18 13.95 17.57
C LEU A 362 17.17 13.47 18.65
N LEU A 363 18.32 12.94 18.24
CA LEU A 363 19.46 12.62 19.11
C LEU A 363 20.11 13.86 19.73
N THR A 364 20.10 15.03 19.07
CA THR A 364 20.73 16.23 19.66
C THR A 364 20.04 16.72 20.94
N VAL A 365 18.72 16.57 21.08
CA VAL A 365 18.01 17.08 22.26
C VAL A 365 18.29 16.22 23.50
N SER A 366 18.40 14.89 23.35
CA SER A 366 18.73 13.99 24.47
C SER A 366 20.23 13.95 24.77
N GLN A 367 21.10 14.05 23.76
CA GLN A 367 22.56 14.15 23.94
C GLN A 367 22.95 15.45 24.65
N TRP A 368 22.23 16.56 24.40
CA TRP A 368 22.46 17.82 25.11
C TRP A 368 22.03 17.76 26.59
N LEU A 369 21.06 16.91 26.94
CA LEU A 369 20.52 16.79 28.30
C LEU A 369 21.17 15.67 29.14
N SER A 370 21.66 14.59 28.53
CA SER A 370 22.18 13.41 29.24
C SER A 370 23.71 13.34 29.34
N GLY A 371 24.47 14.06 28.50
CA GLY A 371 25.93 14.10 28.57
C GLY A 371 26.65 12.78 28.28
N THR A 372 25.95 11.73 27.84
CA THR A 372 26.51 10.44 27.45
C THR A 372 26.52 10.32 25.93
N SER A 373 27.71 10.43 25.32
CA SER A 373 27.90 10.69 23.89
C SER A 373 27.99 9.47 22.97
N ASP A 374 27.83 8.24 23.48
CA ASP A 374 28.38 7.09 22.75
C ASP A 374 27.29 6.12 22.31
N TRP A 375 26.42 6.54 21.40
CA TRP A 375 25.75 5.56 20.53
C TRP A 375 26.77 5.13 19.49
N SER A 376 27.27 3.90 19.61
CA SER A 376 28.07 3.32 18.55
C SER A 376 27.18 3.07 17.31
N PRO A 377 27.71 3.20 16.09
CA PRO A 377 26.99 2.76 14.87
C PRO A 377 26.42 1.35 14.99
N GLN A 378 27.09 0.49 15.76
CA GLN A 378 26.62 -0.87 16.08
C GLN A 378 25.29 -0.88 16.85
N ALA A 379 25.12 -0.04 17.89
CA ALA A 379 23.88 0.00 18.65
C ALA A 379 22.69 0.49 17.82
N TYR A 380 22.95 1.38 16.85
CA TYR A 380 21.95 1.83 15.89
C TYR A 380 21.52 0.72 14.93
N GLN A 381 22.49 -0.02 14.38
CA GLN A 381 22.19 -1.18 13.53
C GLN A 381 21.41 -2.26 14.28
N GLU A 382 21.80 -2.57 15.52
CA GLU A 382 21.05 -3.50 16.37
C GLU A 382 19.59 -3.06 16.60
N ALA A 383 19.33 -1.74 16.69
CA ALA A 383 17.97 -1.21 16.81
C ALA A 383 17.17 -1.34 15.50
N ILE A 384 17.76 -1.06 14.33
CA ILE A 384 17.10 -1.28 13.03
C ILE A 384 16.78 -2.76 12.85
N HIS A 385 17.76 -3.65 13.05
CA HIS A 385 17.55 -5.10 12.91
C HIS A 385 16.45 -5.64 13.82
N ALA A 386 16.30 -5.07 15.02
CA ALA A 386 15.20 -5.43 15.89
C ALA A 386 13.87 -4.85 15.39
N PHE A 387 13.82 -3.60 14.93
CA PHE A 387 12.62 -3.05 14.30
C PHE A 387 12.12 -3.94 13.15
N ASP A 388 13.03 -4.41 12.31
CA ASP A 388 12.75 -5.26 11.14
C ASP A 388 12.17 -6.65 11.47
N ARG A 389 12.06 -6.95 12.76
CA ARG A 389 11.54 -8.21 13.30
C ARG A 389 10.32 -8.01 14.18
N VAL A 390 9.82 -6.77 14.29
CA VAL A 390 8.55 -6.50 14.97
C VAL A 390 7.42 -7.04 14.12
N LYS A 391 6.59 -7.90 14.71
CA LYS A 391 5.41 -8.46 14.05
C LYS A 391 4.14 -7.86 14.62
N VAL A 392 3.19 -7.54 13.76
CA VAL A 392 1.90 -6.97 14.13
C VAL A 392 0.79 -7.80 13.48
N TRP A 393 -0.25 -8.18 14.23
CA TRP A 393 -1.41 -8.88 13.66
C TRP A 393 -2.69 -8.59 14.42
N LEU A 394 -3.82 -8.82 13.76
CA LEU A 394 -5.14 -8.63 14.35
C LEU A 394 -5.77 -9.96 14.78
N VAL A 395 -6.36 -9.98 15.97
CA VAL A 395 -7.23 -11.08 16.43
C VAL A 395 -8.52 -10.47 16.96
N GLY A 396 -9.57 -10.47 16.13
CA GLY A 396 -10.82 -9.80 16.46
C GLY A 396 -10.62 -8.29 16.60
N ASN A 397 -10.92 -7.74 17.79
CA ASN A 397 -10.65 -6.34 18.11
C ASN A 397 -9.32 -6.15 18.84
N GLN A 398 -8.39 -7.10 18.78
CA GLN A 398 -7.09 -6.95 19.41
C GLN A 398 -5.98 -6.82 18.37
N VAL A 399 -5.11 -5.85 18.61
CA VAL A 399 -3.84 -5.67 17.91
C VAL A 399 -2.79 -6.36 18.75
N ASN A 400 -2.08 -7.30 18.17
CA ASN A 400 -0.99 -8.00 18.80
C ASN A 400 0.31 -7.53 18.18
N VAL A 401 1.29 -7.22 19.02
CA VAL A 401 2.64 -6.82 18.61
C VAL A 401 3.62 -7.79 19.27
N GLU A 402 4.30 -8.61 18.49
CA GLU A 402 5.42 -9.43 18.95
C GLU A 402 6.71 -8.65 18.76
N LEU A 403 7.37 -8.40 19.88
CA LEU A 403 8.67 -7.77 19.91
C LEU A 403 9.73 -8.83 19.60
N PRO A 404 10.75 -8.48 18.82
CA PRO A 404 11.80 -9.43 18.47
C PRO A 404 12.59 -9.89 19.70
N TYR A 405 13.07 -11.12 19.68
CA TYR A 405 14.06 -11.59 20.65
C TYR A 405 15.45 -11.54 20.02
N THR A 406 16.34 -10.71 20.57
CA THR A 406 17.72 -10.54 20.07
C THR A 406 18.71 -11.52 20.69
N GLY A 407 18.28 -12.34 21.66
CA GLY A 407 19.18 -13.24 22.41
C GLY A 407 19.80 -12.62 23.66
N ASN A 408 19.70 -11.30 23.83
CA ASN A 408 20.19 -10.59 25.01
C ASN A 408 19.04 -10.30 25.97
N SER A 409 19.16 -10.76 27.22
CA SER A 409 18.15 -10.55 28.27
C SER A 409 18.10 -9.11 28.81
N GLN A 410 18.65 -8.13 28.09
CA GLN A 410 18.69 -6.71 28.50
C GLN A 410 17.95 -5.78 27.53
N ASP A 411 17.39 -6.31 26.46
CA ASP A 411 16.69 -5.48 25.49
C ASP A 411 15.31 -5.14 26.04
N SER A 412 15.08 -3.85 26.27
CA SER A 412 13.81 -3.35 26.79
C SER A 412 13.08 -2.54 25.72
N TYR A 413 11.91 -3.01 25.32
CA TYR A 413 11.08 -2.29 24.35
C TYR A 413 10.10 -1.39 25.09
N ASN A 414 10.01 -0.14 24.65
CA ASN A 414 9.00 0.79 25.12
C ASN A 414 7.91 0.89 24.05
N VAL A 415 6.76 0.30 24.35
CA VAL A 415 5.58 0.42 23.49
C VAL A 415 4.62 1.43 24.10
N SER A 416 4.36 2.50 23.36
CA SER A 416 3.37 3.51 23.71
C SER A 416 2.25 3.50 22.68
N SER A 417 1.01 3.69 23.12
CA SER A 417 -0.12 3.97 22.23
C SER A 417 -0.45 5.46 22.31
N ALA A 418 -0.64 6.12 21.18
CA ALA A 418 -1.10 7.51 21.16
C ALA A 418 -2.56 7.55 20.71
N SER A 419 -3.40 8.31 21.42
CA SER A 419 -4.73 8.67 20.96
C SER A 419 -4.68 10.07 20.35
N VAL A 420 -4.95 10.20 19.06
CA VAL A 420 -5.08 11.51 18.39
C VAL A 420 -6.52 12.01 18.58
N PRO A 421 -6.77 13.18 19.21
CA PRO A 421 -8.13 13.71 19.35
C PRO A 421 -8.72 14.17 18.00
N GLU A 422 -10.03 13.98 17.80
CA GLU A 422 -10.77 14.27 16.55
C GLU A 422 -10.69 15.73 16.06
N ASP A 423 -10.31 16.67 16.92
CA ASP A 423 -10.50 18.12 16.69
C ASP A 423 -9.22 18.87 16.28
N VAL A 424 -8.07 18.21 16.23
CA VAL A 424 -6.78 18.87 15.94
C VAL A 424 -6.62 19.02 14.43
N THR A 425 -6.89 20.23 13.92
CA THR A 425 -6.73 20.61 12.50
C THR A 425 -5.45 21.40 12.18
N THR A 426 -4.48 21.52 13.09
CA THR A 426 -3.33 22.43 12.91
C THR A 426 -2.06 21.82 12.29
N GLU A 427 -1.58 22.50 11.24
CA GLU A 427 -0.31 22.34 10.48
C GLU A 427 0.99 22.64 11.27
N TYR A 428 0.93 22.88 12.58
CA TYR A 428 2.10 23.28 13.36
C TYR A 428 1.90 22.81 14.80
N TYR A 429 2.89 22.07 15.31
CA TYR A 429 2.93 21.32 16.58
C TYR A 429 2.19 19.99 16.57
N ALA A 430 2.97 18.89 16.46
CA ALA A 430 2.55 17.58 16.94
C ALA A 430 2.35 17.67 18.47
N PRO A 431 1.13 17.51 19.00
CA PRO A 431 0.95 17.35 20.44
C PRO A 431 1.49 15.97 20.83
N SER A 432 2.61 15.95 21.54
CA SER A 432 3.10 14.72 22.14
C SER A 432 2.24 14.33 23.34
N VAL A 433 1.33 13.38 23.13
CA VAL A 433 0.75 12.62 24.24
C VAL A 433 1.74 11.50 24.57
N SER A 434 2.62 11.79 25.52
CA SER A 434 3.35 10.77 26.26
C SER A 434 2.35 9.99 27.12
N LEU A 435 2.10 8.72 26.80
CA LEU A 435 1.56 7.80 27.80
C LEU A 435 2.70 7.44 28.75
N SER A 436 2.73 8.10 29.91
CA SER A 436 3.67 7.89 31.02
C SER A 436 3.69 6.47 31.65
N ASN A 437 3.12 5.46 31.01
CA ASN A 437 3.18 4.06 31.42
C ASN A 437 3.97 3.24 30.40
N ALA A 438 5.21 3.63 30.12
CA ALA A 438 6.16 2.77 29.43
C ALA A 438 6.45 1.55 30.31
N SER A 439 5.84 0.41 29.96
CA SER A 439 6.24 -0.88 30.50
C SER A 439 7.41 -1.39 29.68
N GLN A 440 8.50 -1.78 30.33
CA GLN A 440 9.59 -2.48 29.68
C GLN A 440 9.15 -3.93 29.42
N TYR A 441 9.25 -4.36 28.17
CA TYR A 441 8.99 -5.75 27.79
C TYR A 441 10.28 -6.42 27.33
N GLU A 442 10.43 -7.70 27.67
CA GLU A 442 11.52 -8.54 27.15
C GLU A 442 11.22 -8.92 25.69
N GLY A 443 12.27 -9.09 24.88
CA GLY A 443 12.12 -9.60 23.52
C GLY A 443 11.40 -10.97 23.47
N GLY A 444 10.67 -11.23 22.38
CA GLY A 444 9.80 -12.41 22.25
C GLY A 444 8.47 -12.28 23.00
N THR A 445 8.21 -11.14 23.65
CA THR A 445 6.91 -10.87 24.27
C THR A 445 5.91 -10.42 23.21
N THR A 446 4.73 -11.03 23.21
CA THR A 446 3.55 -10.50 22.51
C THR A 446 2.78 -9.58 23.44
N ILE A 447 2.52 -8.36 22.96
CA ILE A 447 1.71 -7.36 23.65
C ILE A 447 0.40 -7.22 22.89
N SER A 448 -0.73 -7.35 23.60
CA SER A 448 -2.06 -7.21 23.01
C SER A 448 -2.73 -5.93 23.47
N PHE A 449 -3.17 -5.12 22.51
CA PHE A 449 -3.95 -3.91 22.72
C PHE A 449 -5.37 -4.15 22.23
N VAL A 450 -6.37 -3.65 22.96
CA VAL A 450 -7.73 -3.58 22.40
C VAL A 450 -7.72 -2.47 21.35
N LYS A 451 -7.99 -2.81 20.09
CA LYS A 451 -8.31 -1.88 19.01
C LYS A 451 -9.47 -1.01 19.51
N PRO A 452 -9.25 0.27 19.78
CA PRO A 452 -10.34 1.12 20.22
C PRO A 452 -11.29 1.35 19.03
N ASN A 453 -12.55 1.64 19.35
CA ASN A 453 -13.66 1.60 18.41
C ASN A 453 -13.56 2.61 17.25
N GLU A 454 -12.58 3.52 17.29
CA GLU A 454 -12.45 4.69 16.41
C GLU A 454 -10.99 4.93 15.96
N LEU A 455 -10.12 3.90 15.97
CA LEU A 455 -8.75 4.03 15.46
C LEU A 455 -8.64 3.52 14.02
N ASP A 456 -8.35 4.45 13.10
CA ASP A 456 -7.68 4.17 11.84
C ASP A 456 -6.26 3.68 12.16
N PHE A 457 -5.92 2.49 11.71
CA PHE A 457 -4.68 1.84 12.08
C PHE A 457 -3.55 2.40 11.20
N LEU A 458 -2.74 3.28 11.80
CA LEU A 458 -1.56 3.91 11.19
C LEU A 458 -0.35 2.98 11.37
N ILE A 459 0.17 2.39 10.30
CA ILE A 459 1.47 1.69 10.33
C ILE A 459 2.49 2.62 9.67
N GLY A 460 3.08 3.49 10.49
CA GLY A 460 4.22 4.34 10.15
C GLY A 460 5.37 4.07 11.14
N SER A 461 6.60 4.25 10.68
CA SER A 461 7.85 3.76 11.28
C SER A 461 8.23 4.43 12.61
N TYR A 462 7.68 3.98 13.75
CA TYR A 462 8.28 4.22 15.08
C TYR A 462 7.95 3.10 16.11
N VAL A 463 8.97 2.36 16.55
CA VAL A 463 8.97 1.52 17.76
C VAL A 463 10.11 2.02 18.63
N GLY A 464 9.80 2.38 19.88
CA GLY A 464 10.81 2.81 20.84
C GLY A 464 11.59 1.60 21.36
N MET A 465 12.87 1.51 21.02
CA MET A 465 13.79 0.57 21.65
C MET A 465 14.61 1.29 22.72
N CYS A 466 14.50 0.84 23.96
CA CYS A 466 15.28 1.36 25.07
C CYS A 466 16.36 0.36 25.47
N TYR A 467 17.61 0.81 25.46
CA TYR A 467 18.65 0.17 26.25
C TYR A 467 18.65 0.77 27.66
N PRO A 468 19.01 -0.01 28.70
CA PRO A 468 18.87 0.43 30.08
C PRO A 468 19.85 1.59 30.40
N ASN A 469 19.32 2.83 30.44
CA ASN A 469 19.69 3.98 31.32
C ASN A 469 19.40 5.41 30.78
N VAL A 470 18.51 5.67 29.80
CA VAL A 470 18.10 7.06 29.44
C VAL A 470 16.64 7.12 28.94
N THR A 471 15.93 8.21 29.27
CA THR A 471 14.55 8.53 28.83
C THR A 471 14.58 9.57 27.70
N PRO A 472 13.90 9.33 26.56
CA PRO A 472 12.99 10.35 26.03
C PRO A 472 11.71 9.78 25.36
N ASP A 473 10.68 10.63 25.33
CA ASP A 473 9.34 10.42 24.72
C ASP A 473 9.26 11.02 23.31
N ILE A 474 8.63 10.32 22.36
CA ILE A 474 8.16 10.89 21.09
C ILE A 474 6.80 10.26 20.71
N THR A 475 5.90 11.08 20.16
CA THR A 475 4.52 10.75 19.76
C THR A 475 4.37 10.90 18.25
N VAL A 476 3.50 10.10 17.62
CA VAL A 476 3.24 10.04 16.18
C VAL A 476 1.90 10.70 15.83
N ASP A 477 1.83 11.37 14.67
CA ASP A 477 0.66 12.08 14.09
C ASP A 477 0.65 11.88 12.56
N TYR A 478 -0.51 11.72 11.89
CA TYR A 478 -0.66 11.94 10.44
C TYR A 478 -2.12 12.12 9.97
N ARG A 479 -2.29 12.84 8.83
CA ARG A 479 -3.55 13.13 8.11
C ARG A 479 -3.50 12.76 6.62
N GLU A 480 -4.68 12.37 6.16
CA GLU A 480 -5.18 12.09 4.78
C GLU A 480 -4.55 10.91 4.03
#